data_AF-A0A1X9LPR3-F1
#
_entry.id   AF-A0A1X9LPR3-F1
#
_cell.length_a   1.000
_cell.length_b   1.000
_cell.length_c   1.000
_cell.angle_alpha   90.00
_cell.angle_beta   90.00
_cell.angle_gamma   90.00
#
_symmetry.space_group_name_H-M   'P 1'
#
loop_
_entity.id
_entity.type
_entity.pdbx_description
1 polymer ?
#
loop_
_entity_poly.entity_id
_entity_poly.type
_entity_poly.pdbx_seq_one_letter_code
_entity_poly.pdbx_strand_id
1 'polypeptide(L)'
;MTVSDERTPLIHQPRAVSWVVGGVFVLAYAFFLWGGISNLVGVVANFAVYNIAVTGEIWALLIGYAATPVVVFFAALLIGIRLSIVNRVVVYLIGLGVVGVVSLGLLAIA
;
A
#
# COMPACT_ATOMS: atom_id res chain seq x y z
N MET A 1 37.48 -42.46 -7.02
CA MET A 1 36.65 -41.94 -5.91
C MET A 1 36.08 -40.60 -6.38
N THR A 2 34.91 -40.63 -7.03
CA THR A 2 34.28 -39.44 -7.62
C THR A 2 33.40 -38.79 -6.57
N VAL A 3 33.83 -37.62 -6.08
CA VAL A 3 33.02 -36.77 -5.20
C VAL A 3 31.76 -36.39 -5.95
N SER A 4 30.61 -36.93 -5.55
CA SER A 4 29.31 -36.55 -6.05
C SER A 4 29.02 -35.12 -5.59
N ASP A 5 29.04 -34.20 -6.55
CA ASP A 5 28.67 -32.80 -6.40
C ASP A 5 27.16 -32.72 -6.11
N GLU A 6 26.77 -32.86 -4.84
CA GLU A 6 25.43 -32.58 -4.33
C GLU A 6 25.16 -31.07 -4.43
N ARG A 7 24.95 -30.59 -5.64
CA ARG A 7 24.36 -29.27 -5.84
C ARG A 7 22.90 -29.38 -5.45
N THR A 8 22.59 -29.04 -4.20
CA THR A 8 21.23 -28.64 -3.81
C THR A 8 20.66 -27.74 -4.90
N PRO A 9 19.53 -28.09 -5.52
CA PRO A 9 18.97 -27.29 -6.59
C PRO A 9 18.68 -25.91 -6.02
N LEU A 10 19.45 -24.92 -6.48
CA LEU A 10 19.19 -23.52 -6.20
C LEU A 10 17.78 -23.25 -6.75
N ILE A 11 16.80 -23.14 -5.88
CA ILE A 11 15.43 -22.78 -6.24
C ILE A 11 15.52 -21.39 -6.88
N HIS A 12 15.62 -21.35 -8.21
CA HIS A 12 15.50 -20.13 -8.98
C HIS A 12 14.06 -19.65 -8.79
N GLN A 13 13.84 -18.76 -7.82
CA GLN A 13 12.55 -18.14 -7.67
C GLN A 13 12.27 -17.40 -8.99
N PRO A 14 11.22 -17.78 -9.74
CA PRO A 14 10.95 -17.17 -11.02
C PRO A 14 10.66 -15.70 -10.77
N ARG A 15 11.43 -14.79 -11.39
CA ARG A 15 11.23 -13.34 -11.26
C ARG A 15 9.76 -12.94 -11.53
N ALA A 16 9.07 -13.72 -12.38
CA ALA A 16 7.65 -13.62 -12.65
C ALA A 16 6.77 -13.70 -11.38
N VAL A 17 7.03 -14.60 -10.44
CA VAL A 17 6.23 -14.74 -9.20
C VAL A 17 6.32 -13.47 -8.35
N SER A 18 7.52 -12.90 -8.24
CA SER A 18 7.73 -11.64 -7.52
C SER A 18 6.98 -10.46 -8.15
N TRP A 19 6.92 -10.40 -9.48
CA TRP A 19 6.15 -9.39 -10.20
C TRP A 19 4.64 -9.57 -10.04
N VAL A 20 4.14 -10.81 -10.10
CA VAL A 20 2.71 -11.11 -9.88
C VAL A 20 2.30 -10.72 -8.47
N VAL A 21 3.07 -11.12 -7.44
CA VAL A 21 2.78 -10.73 -6.05
C VAL A 21 2.77 -9.22 -5.88
N GLY A 22 3.78 -8.52 -6.39
CA GLY A 22 3.81 -7.06 -6.37
C GLY A 22 2.62 -6.42 -7.09
N GLY A 23 2.22 -7.00 -8.23
CA GLY A 23 1.06 -6.59 -9.00
C GLY A 23 -0.27 -6.76 -8.25
N VAL A 24 -0.48 -7.89 -7.56
CA VAL A 24 -1.68 -8.09 -6.75
C VAL A 24 -1.75 -7.06 -5.62
N PHE A 25 -0.64 -6.83 -4.92
CA PHE A 25 -0.63 -5.85 -3.85
C PHE A 25 -0.78 -4.42 -4.37
N VAL A 26 -0.16 -4.03 -5.48
CA VAL A 26 -0.34 -2.65 -5.99
C VAL A 26 -1.81 -2.35 -6.29
N LEU A 27 -2.58 -3.34 -6.77
CA LEU A 27 -4.03 -3.19 -6.95
C LEU A 27 -4.77 -3.00 -5.63
N ALA A 28 -4.42 -3.75 -4.59
CA ALA A 28 -5.00 -3.59 -3.26
C ALA A 28 -4.73 -2.20 -2.67
N TYR A 29 -3.52 -1.67 -2.80
CA TYR A 29 -3.20 -0.30 -2.37
C TYR A 29 -3.87 0.76 -3.26
N ALA A 30 -3.99 0.50 -4.57
CA ALA A 30 -4.69 1.40 -5.49
C ALA A 30 -6.18 1.53 -5.14
N PHE A 31 -6.82 0.48 -4.64
CA PHE A 31 -8.19 0.56 -4.11
C PHE A 31 -8.31 1.57 -2.96
N PHE A 32 -7.38 1.55 -2.01
CA PHE A 32 -7.35 2.53 -0.92
C PHE A 32 -7.03 3.94 -1.41
N LEU A 33 -6.11 4.09 -2.36
CA LEU A 33 -5.81 5.38 -3.00
C LEU A 33 -7.07 5.97 -3.65
N TRP A 34 -7.85 5.16 -4.35
CA TRP A 34 -9.11 5.60 -4.93
C TRP A 34 -10.10 6.08 -3.87
N GLY A 35 -10.18 5.38 -2.73
CA GLY A 35 -10.94 5.83 -1.57
C GLY A 35 -10.45 7.20 -1.05
N GLY A 36 -9.14 7.41 -0.98
CA GLY A 36 -8.55 8.70 -0.61
C GLY A 36 -8.91 9.84 -1.56
N ILE A 37 -8.78 9.61 -2.87
CA ILE A 37 -9.15 10.60 -3.90
C ILE A 37 -10.65 10.91 -3.83
N SER A 38 -11.49 9.89 -3.67
CA SER A 38 -12.94 10.06 -3.55
C SER A 38 -13.32 10.91 -2.34
N ASN A 39 -12.65 10.71 -1.20
CA ASN A 39 -12.84 11.54 -0.01
C ASN A 39 -12.37 12.98 -0.25
N LEU A 40 -11.23 13.17 -0.90
CA LEU A 40 -10.70 14.50 -1.22
C LEU A 40 -11.69 15.32 -2.05
N VAL A 41 -12.29 14.71 -3.07
CA VAL A 41 -13.32 15.37 -3.91
C VAL A 41 -14.63 15.54 -3.15
N GLY A 42 -15.11 14.49 -2.48
CA GLY A 42 -16.42 14.47 -1.82
C GLY A 42 -16.51 15.44 -0.63
N VAL A 43 -15.50 15.46 0.23
CA VAL A 43 -15.47 16.37 1.39
C VAL A 43 -15.42 17.82 0.95
N VAL A 44 -14.55 18.16 -0.01
CA VAL A 44 -14.44 19.53 -0.53
C VAL A 44 -15.75 19.98 -1.19
N ALA A 45 -16.39 19.12 -1.99
CA ALA A 45 -17.68 19.42 -2.60
C ALA A 45 -18.78 19.65 -1.56
N ASN A 46 -18.85 18.80 -0.52
CA ASN A 46 -19.82 18.96 0.56
C ASN A 46 -19.62 20.26 1.34
N PHE A 47 -18.38 20.61 1.68
CA PHE A 47 -18.07 21.85 2.40
C PHE A 47 -18.50 23.10 1.60
N ALA A 48 -18.29 23.07 0.27
CA ALA A 48 -18.72 24.13 -0.61
C ALA A 48 -20.26 24.32 -0.63
N VAL A 49 -21.04 23.23 -0.54
CA VAL A 49 -22.52 23.28 -0.47
C VAL A 49 -22.99 24.06 0.77
N TYR A 50 -22.28 23.91 1.89
CA TYR A 50 -22.60 24.61 3.15
C TYR A 50 -21.85 25.94 3.32
N ASN A 51 -21.12 26.38 2.29
CA ASN A 51 -20.30 27.59 2.29
C ASN A 51 -19.25 27.60 3.43
N ILE A 52 -18.73 26.43 3.78
CA ILE A 52 -17.71 26.22 4.81
C ILE A 52 -16.34 26.22 4.13
N ALA A 53 -15.43 27.06 4.63
CA ALA A 53 -14.05 27.08 4.14
C ALA A 53 -13.30 25.80 4.58
N VAL A 54 -12.63 25.14 3.63
CA VAL A 54 -11.74 24.01 3.91
C VAL A 54 -10.43 24.56 4.48
N THR A 55 -10.19 24.32 5.77
CA THR A 55 -8.97 24.78 6.45
C THR A 55 -7.73 24.02 5.98
N GLY A 56 -6.54 24.56 6.26
CA GLY A 56 -5.28 23.89 5.94
C GLY A 56 -5.12 22.53 6.62
N GLU A 57 -5.67 22.37 7.82
CA GLU A 57 -5.67 21.10 8.56
C GLU A 57 -6.50 20.02 7.86
N ILE A 58 -7.68 20.40 7.32
CA ILE A 58 -8.53 19.48 6.56
C ILE A 58 -7.85 19.08 5.26
N TRP A 59 -7.22 20.03 4.55
CA TRP A 59 -6.41 19.71 3.38
C TRP A 59 -5.28 18.73 3.70
N ALA A 60 -4.55 18.97 4.79
CA ALA A 60 -3.47 18.10 5.23
C ALA A 60 -3.98 16.68 5.54
N LEU A 61 -5.14 16.55 6.20
CA LEU A 61 -5.79 15.27 6.46
C LEU A 61 -6.20 14.55 5.18
N LEU A 62 -6.88 15.23 4.24
CA LEU A 62 -7.33 14.63 2.99
C LEU A 62 -6.17 14.19 2.10
N ILE A 63 -5.15 15.03 1.97
CA ILE A 63 -3.94 14.73 1.19
C ILE A 63 -3.15 13.61 1.87
N GLY A 64 -2.97 13.68 3.19
CA GLY A 64 -2.29 12.64 3.96
C GLY A 64 -2.97 11.29 3.81
N TYR A 65 -4.30 11.27 3.85
CA TYR A 65 -5.08 10.06 3.62
C TYR A 65 -4.87 9.48 2.21
N ALA A 66 -4.97 10.32 1.17
CA ALA A 66 -4.73 9.88 -0.21
C ALA A 66 -3.28 9.43 -0.46
N ALA A 67 -2.31 10.07 0.19
CA ALA A 67 -0.89 9.77 0.03
C ALA A 67 -0.46 8.50 0.78
N THR A 68 -1.11 8.17 1.90
CA THR A 68 -0.78 7.02 2.76
C THR A 68 -0.60 5.70 1.99
N PRO A 69 -1.56 5.22 1.18
CA PRO A 69 -1.39 3.96 0.44
C PRO A 69 -0.19 3.98 -0.51
N VAL A 70 0.09 5.13 -1.13
CA VAL A 70 1.22 5.28 -2.06
C VAL A 70 2.55 5.16 -1.31
N VAL A 71 2.71 5.95 -0.24
CA VAL A 71 3.94 5.96 0.57
C VAL A 71 4.20 4.59 1.20
N VAL A 72 3.18 3.98 1.77
CA VAL A 72 3.32 2.68 2.43
C VAL A 72 3.62 1.57 1.42
N PHE A 73 2.99 1.57 0.24
CA PHE A 73 3.31 0.60 -0.81
C PHE A 73 4.77 0.71 -1.27
N PHE A 74 5.26 1.92 -1.54
CA PHE A 74 6.64 2.11 -1.95
C PHE A 74 7.63 1.75 -0.84
N ALA A 75 7.34 2.06 0.42
CA ALA A 75 8.15 1.61 1.55
C ALA A 75 8.20 0.07 1.62
N ALA A 76 7.04 -0.59 1.53
CA ALA A 76 6.94 -2.05 1.52
C ALA A 76 7.66 -2.69 0.31
N LEU A 77 7.56 -2.07 -0.87
CA LEU A 77 8.27 -2.48 -2.08
C LEU A 77 9.79 -2.41 -1.87
N LEU A 78 10.30 -1.27 -1.40
CA LEU A 78 11.73 -1.06 -1.17
C LEU A 78 12.30 -2.02 -0.12
N ILE A 79 11.58 -2.24 0.97
CA ILE A 79 11.94 -3.22 2.01
C ILE A 79 11.94 -4.65 1.42
N GLY A 80 10.94 -4.97 0.60
CA GLY A 80 10.74 -6.30 0.01
C GLY A 80 11.77 -6.72 -1.03
N ILE A 81 12.57 -5.81 -1.60
CA ILE A 81 13.54 -6.11 -2.69
C ILE A 81 14.58 -7.15 -2.26
N ARG A 82 14.96 -7.18 -0.98
CA ARG A 82 16.01 -8.08 -0.46
C ARG A 82 15.46 -9.29 0.30
N LEU A 83 14.14 -9.47 0.32
CA LEU A 83 13.47 -10.49 1.13
C LEU A 83 13.07 -11.70 0.29
N SER A 84 12.92 -12.86 0.95
CA SER A 84 12.25 -14.02 0.36
C SER A 84 10.80 -13.69 0.01
N ILE A 85 10.21 -14.41 -0.95
CA ILE A 85 8.83 -14.15 -1.39
C ILE A 85 7.81 -14.16 -0.24
N VAL A 86 7.95 -15.08 0.73
CA VAL A 86 7.06 -15.18 1.90
C VAL A 86 7.19 -13.94 2.77
N ASN A 87 8.42 -13.54 3.10
CA ASN A 87 8.66 -12.35 3.92
C ASN A 87 8.21 -11.07 3.20
N ARG A 88 8.34 -11.01 1.88
CA ARG A 88 7.85 -9.90 1.07
C ARG A 88 6.32 -9.78 1.11
N VAL A 89 5.60 -10.89 1.01
CA VAL A 89 4.13 -10.92 1.18
C VAL A 89 3.74 -10.41 2.57
N VAL A 90 4.43 -10.87 3.62
CA VAL A 90 4.19 -10.40 5.00
C VAL A 90 4.37 -8.90 5.11
N VAL A 91 5.45 -8.33 4.55
CA VAL A 91 5.68 -6.88 4.56
C VAL A 91 4.56 -6.13 3.84
N TYR A 92 4.09 -6.61 2.68
CA TYR A 92 2.96 -5.99 2.00
C TYR A 92 1.66 -6.05 2.81
N LEU A 93 1.38 -7.17 3.48
CA LEU A 93 0.20 -7.33 4.34
C LEU A 93 0.25 -6.41 5.55
N ILE A 94 1.41 -6.27 6.19
CA ILE A 94 1.59 -5.33 7.31
C ILE A 94 1.31 -3.91 6.84
N GLY A 95 1.90 -3.49 5.72
CA GLY A 95 1.63 -2.17 5.16
C GLY A 95 0.15 -1.99 4.79
N LEU A 96 -0.51 -3.02 4.27
CA LEU A 96 -1.93 -2.97 3.95
C LEU A 96 -2.79 -2.83 5.21
N GLY A 97 -2.39 -3.48 6.30
CA GLY A 97 -2.99 -3.30 7.62
C GLY A 97 -2.85 -1.86 8.14
N VAL A 98 -1.67 -1.24 7.98
CA VAL A 98 -1.45 0.17 8.33
C VAL A 98 -2.39 1.08 7.53
N VAL A 99 -2.46 0.89 6.21
CA VAL A 99 -3.39 1.65 5.36
C VAL A 99 -4.83 1.44 5.81
N GLY A 100 -5.23 0.20 6.10
CA GLY A 100 -6.57 -0.14 6.58
C GLY A 100 -6.93 0.57 7.88
N VAL A 101 -6.03 0.61 8.87
CA VAL A 101 -6.26 1.34 10.13
C VAL A 101 -6.46 2.83 9.88
N VAL A 102 -5.65 3.44 9.02
CA VAL A 102 -5.81 4.86 8.66
C VAL A 102 -7.15 5.11 7.96
N SER A 103 -7.58 4.22 7.06
CA SER A 103 -8.89 4.30 6.39
C SER A 103 -10.06 4.18 7.35
N LEU A 104 -9.98 3.30 8.34
CA LEU A 104 -11.02 3.15 9.37
C LEU A 104 -11.08 4.37 10.31
N GLY A 105 -9.93 4.99 10.62
CA GLY A 105 -9.89 6.19 11.44
C GLY A 105 -10.66 7.36 10.83
N LEU A 106 -10.66 7.49 9.50
CA LEU A 106 -11.39 8.56 8.80
C LEU A 106 -12.90 8.33 8.79
N LEU A 107 -13.35 7.08 8.61
CA LEU A 107 -14.76 6.70 8.74
C LEU A 107 -15.33 6.98 10.15
N ALA A 108 -14.48 7.00 11.18
CA ALA A 108 -14.91 7.29 12.55
C ALA A 108 -15.07 8.79 12.84
N ILE A 109 -14.55 9.66 11.98
CA ILE A 109 -14.55 11.13 12.14
C ILE A 109 -15.48 11.82 11.10
N ALA A 110 -15.80 11.14 10.00
CA ALA A 110 -16.77 11.57 8.98
C ALA A 110 -18.22 11.29 9.40
#